data_AF-A0A399PPH1-F1
#
_entry.id   AF-A0A399PPH1-F1
#
_cell.length_a   1.000
_cell.length_b   1.000
_cell.length_c   1.000
_cell.angle_alpha   90.00
_cell.angle_beta   90.00
_cell.angle_gamma   90.00
#
_symmetry.space_group_name_H-M   'P 1'
#
loop_
_entity.id
_entity.type
_entity.pdbx_description
1 polymer ?
#
loop_
_entity_poly.entity_id
_entity_poly.type
_entity_poly.pdbx_seq_one_letter_code
_entity_poly.pdbx_strand_id
1 'polypeptide(L)'
;VSHVLAHALAKAARDARQFHRAEREAADWQAAQEAHLYERQFRLRQTSRMAVPMLRRIVETGGDLSPEERQECLYLEGAIRDEIRGRTLLNDAVREQVMLARRRGTVVTLLDEGGIDDLDDATRDVVLDRLAAAVRDTRADKIIARTVPEGSDTAITVVGLSVAGDGSASLLGSDDLDDEVDLWLEIPRPRT
;
A
#
# COMPACT_ATOMS: atom_id res chain seq x y z
N VAL A 1 44.99 38.80 29.88
CA VAL A 1 43.81 39.23 29.07
C VAL A 1 43.57 38.32 27.86
N SER A 2 44.59 38.00 27.03
CA SER A 2 44.42 37.15 25.83
C SER A 2 43.87 35.73 26.08
N HIS A 3 44.32 35.05 27.15
CA HIS A 3 43.86 33.69 27.47
C HIS A 3 42.38 33.61 27.91
N VAL A 4 41.88 34.66 28.57
CA VAL A 4 40.47 34.73 29.00
C VAL A 4 39.55 34.89 27.79
N LEU A 5 39.95 35.72 26.84
CA LEU A 5 39.24 35.94 25.57
C LEU A 5 39.19 34.67 24.70
N ALA A 6 40.31 33.96 24.59
CA ALA A 6 40.37 32.69 23.87
C ALA A 6 39.46 31.62 24.50
N HIS A 7 39.43 31.54 25.84
CA HIS A 7 38.58 30.59 26.53
C HIS A 7 37.08 30.92 26.38
N ALA A 8 36.72 32.21 26.43
CA ALA A 8 35.36 32.68 26.20
C ALA A 8 34.89 32.36 24.78
N LEU A 9 35.73 32.62 23.75
CA LEU A 9 35.43 32.28 22.35
C LEU A 9 35.28 30.77 22.14
N ALA A 10 36.16 29.95 22.74
CA ALA A 10 36.08 28.49 22.65
C ALA A 10 34.83 27.92 23.35
N LYS A 11 34.39 28.54 24.46
CA LYS A 11 33.12 28.19 25.11
C LYS A 11 31.94 28.57 24.23
N ALA A 12 31.88 29.82 23.76
CA ALA A 12 30.80 30.28 22.87
C ALA A 12 30.69 29.44 21.58
N ALA A 13 31.81 29.04 20.99
CA ALA A 13 31.82 28.16 19.83
C ALA A 13 31.31 26.74 20.14
N ARG A 14 31.56 26.21 21.35
CA ARG A 14 30.99 24.92 21.78
C ARG A 14 29.50 25.02 22.04
N ASP A 15 29.07 26.06 22.74
CA ASP A 15 27.66 26.32 23.04
C ASP A 15 26.87 26.50 21.73
N ALA A 16 27.38 27.27 20.76
CA ALA A 16 26.77 27.45 19.45
C ALA A 16 26.63 26.13 18.67
N ARG A 17 27.64 25.24 18.72
CA ARG A 17 27.53 23.90 18.09
C ARG A 17 26.49 23.02 18.78
N GLN A 18 26.38 23.12 20.11
CA GLN A 18 25.38 22.36 20.86
C GLN A 18 23.97 22.84 20.54
N PHE A 19 23.75 24.17 20.48
CA PHE A 19 22.47 24.73 20.06
C PHE A 19 22.12 24.32 18.63
N HIS A 20 23.06 24.40 17.69
CA HIS A 20 22.83 23.99 16.30
C HIS A 20 22.48 22.50 16.16
N ARG A 21 23.06 21.65 17.01
CA ARG A 21 22.70 20.22 17.06
C ARG A 21 21.28 20.04 17.59
N ALA A 22 20.95 20.67 18.71
CA ALA A 22 19.62 20.58 19.30
C ALA A 22 18.53 21.14 18.36
N GLU A 23 18.82 22.22 17.63
CA GLU A 23 17.92 22.80 16.64
C GLU A 23 17.69 21.84 15.46
N ARG A 24 18.74 21.18 14.96
CA ARG A 24 18.61 20.14 13.92
C ARG A 24 17.78 18.96 14.41
N GLU A 25 18.06 18.43 15.60
CA GLU A 25 17.31 17.32 16.18
C GLU A 25 15.82 17.69 16.36
N ALA A 26 15.53 18.92 16.80
CA ALA A 26 14.17 19.41 16.92
C ALA A 26 13.48 19.58 15.54
N ALA A 27 14.20 20.09 14.54
CA ALA A 27 13.70 20.24 13.18
C ALA A 27 13.40 18.88 12.52
N ASP A 28 14.31 17.91 12.65
CA ASP A 28 14.12 16.54 12.12
C ASP A 28 12.92 15.86 12.79
N TRP A 29 12.78 16.02 14.11
CA TRP A 29 11.63 15.50 14.85
C TRP A 29 10.32 16.17 14.42
N GLN A 30 10.31 17.50 14.25
CA GLN A 30 9.13 18.22 13.79
C GLN A 30 8.75 17.82 12.36
N ALA A 31 9.73 17.69 11.45
CA ALA A 31 9.51 17.23 10.09
C ALA A 31 8.90 15.81 10.06
N ALA A 32 9.39 14.90 10.91
CA ALA A 32 8.81 13.57 11.04
C ALA A 32 7.35 13.61 11.54
N GLN A 33 7.03 14.46 12.53
CA GLN A 33 5.65 14.62 13.03
C GLN A 33 4.72 15.20 11.96
N GLU A 34 5.16 16.24 11.24
CA GLU A 34 4.38 16.85 10.15
C GLU A 34 4.14 15.84 9.02
N ALA A 35 5.14 15.05 8.64
CA ALA A 35 5.01 14.00 7.64
C ALA A 35 3.96 12.95 8.06
N HIS A 36 4.00 12.47 9.31
CA HIS A 36 3.01 11.53 9.84
C HIS A 36 1.58 12.10 9.84
N LEU A 37 1.41 13.37 10.23
CA LEU A 37 0.11 14.03 10.21
C LEU A 37 -0.42 14.19 8.78
N TYR A 38 0.44 14.58 7.84
CA TYR A 38 0.10 14.74 6.44
C TYR A 38 -0.34 13.41 5.81
N GLU A 39 0.44 12.35 5.98
CA GLU A 39 0.15 11.01 5.49
C GLU A 39 -1.20 10.51 6.02
N ARG A 40 -1.45 10.66 7.33
CA ARG A 40 -2.73 10.30 7.96
C ARG A 40 -3.90 11.08 7.35
N GLN A 41 -3.76 12.41 7.21
CA GLN A 41 -4.82 13.24 6.63
C GLN A 41 -5.08 12.93 5.16
N PHE A 42 -4.03 12.61 4.40
CA PHE A 42 -4.14 12.20 3.00
C PHE A 42 -4.94 10.90 2.89
N ARG A 43 -4.55 9.86 3.64
CA ARG A 43 -5.23 8.55 3.64
C ARG A 43 -6.68 8.65 4.07
N LEU A 44 -6.97 9.35 5.17
CA LEU A 44 -8.34 9.55 5.62
C LEU A 44 -9.20 10.24 4.56
N ARG A 45 -8.67 11.26 3.88
CA ARG A 45 -9.39 11.94 2.79
C ARG A 45 -9.65 11.01 1.61
N GLN A 46 -8.67 10.19 1.22
CA GLN A 46 -8.81 9.23 0.11
C GLN A 46 -9.88 8.18 0.42
N THR A 47 -9.78 7.49 1.56
CA THR A 47 -10.79 6.51 1.98
C THR A 47 -12.18 7.13 2.11
N SER A 48 -12.28 8.35 2.68
CA SER A 48 -13.56 9.04 2.82
C SER A 48 -14.18 9.38 1.47
N ARG A 49 -13.38 9.82 0.48
CA ARG A 49 -13.86 10.12 -0.88
C ARG A 49 -14.49 8.89 -1.55
N MET A 50 -13.94 7.71 -1.29
CA MET A 50 -14.48 6.45 -1.80
C MET A 50 -15.75 6.01 -1.04
N ALA A 51 -15.73 6.06 0.29
CA ALA A 51 -16.79 5.49 1.14
C ALA A 51 -18.04 6.37 1.25
N VAL A 52 -17.88 7.69 1.41
CA VAL A 52 -18.98 8.60 1.76
C VAL A 52 -20.13 8.60 0.75
N PRO A 53 -19.91 8.58 -0.59
CA PRO A 53 -21.01 8.54 -1.56
C PRO A 53 -21.92 7.33 -1.37
N MET A 54 -21.35 6.13 -1.21
CA MET A 54 -22.14 4.91 -1.01
C MET A 54 -22.84 4.89 0.35
N LEU A 55 -22.18 5.36 1.41
CA LEU A 55 -22.81 5.47 2.73
C LEU A 55 -24.00 6.42 2.72
N ARG A 56 -23.91 7.56 1.99
CA ARG A 56 -25.06 8.46 1.79
C ARG A 56 -26.19 7.77 1.04
N ARG A 57 -25.86 7.03 -0.02
CA ARG A 57 -26.84 6.26 -0.78
C ARG A 57 -27.58 5.25 0.11
N ILE A 58 -26.87 4.52 0.96
CA ILE A 58 -27.45 3.59 1.95
C ILE A 58 -28.42 4.31 2.88
N VAL A 59 -28.05 5.49 3.38
CA VAL A 59 -28.93 6.30 4.25
C VAL A 59 -30.18 6.76 3.49
N GLU A 60 -30.02 7.25 2.26
CA GLU A 60 -31.12 7.75 1.42
C GLU A 60 -32.13 6.66 1.05
N THR A 61 -31.67 5.42 0.81
CA THR A 61 -32.55 4.29 0.50
C THR A 61 -33.05 3.54 1.73
N GLY A 62 -32.63 3.94 2.94
CA GLY A 62 -32.93 3.18 4.16
C GLY A 62 -32.35 1.76 4.15
N GLY A 63 -31.26 1.54 3.40
CA GLY A 63 -30.63 0.23 3.23
C GLY A 63 -31.27 -0.67 2.15
N ASP A 64 -32.32 -0.21 1.47
CA ASP A 64 -32.90 -0.93 0.33
C ASP A 64 -32.04 -0.72 -0.93
N LEU A 65 -30.93 -1.45 -1.00
CA LEU A 65 -30.02 -1.45 -2.13
C LEU A 65 -30.41 -2.51 -3.16
N SER A 66 -30.38 -2.11 -4.42
CA SER A 66 -30.46 -3.02 -5.57
C SER A 66 -29.31 -4.05 -5.55
N PRO A 67 -29.47 -5.22 -6.22
CA PRO A 67 -28.40 -6.20 -6.33
C PRO A 67 -27.08 -5.62 -6.87
N GLU A 68 -27.17 -4.70 -7.83
CA GLU A 68 -26.03 -4.02 -8.42
C GLU A 68 -25.33 -3.09 -7.41
N GLU A 69 -26.10 -2.33 -6.63
CA GLU A 69 -25.55 -1.47 -5.56
C GLU A 69 -24.90 -2.31 -4.45
N ARG A 70 -25.49 -3.45 -4.08
CA ARG A 70 -24.89 -4.38 -3.11
C ARG A 70 -23.56 -4.93 -3.62
N GLN A 71 -23.47 -5.26 -4.91
CA GLN A 71 -22.22 -5.71 -5.51
C GLN A 71 -21.18 -4.60 -5.52
N GLU A 72 -21.58 -3.36 -5.83
CA GLU A 72 -20.69 -2.21 -5.77
C GLU A 72 -20.18 -1.95 -4.34
N CYS A 73 -21.00 -2.17 -3.30
CA CYS A 73 -20.55 -2.12 -1.91
C CYS A 73 -19.42 -3.12 -1.63
N LEU A 74 -19.49 -4.33 -2.17
CA LEU A 74 -18.43 -5.35 -2.00
C LEU A 74 -17.14 -4.93 -2.70
N TYR A 75 -17.22 -4.37 -3.91
CA TYR A 75 -16.05 -3.84 -4.60
C TYR A 75 -15.42 -2.66 -3.86
N LEU A 76 -16.25 -1.76 -3.34
CA LEU A 76 -15.81 -0.62 -2.55
C LEU A 76 -15.14 -1.04 -1.25
N GLU A 77 -15.68 -2.04 -0.54
CA GLU A 77 -15.03 -2.61 0.64
C GLU A 77 -13.64 -3.17 0.30
N GLY A 78 -13.54 -3.93 -0.79
CA GLY A 78 -12.27 -4.44 -1.29
C GLY A 78 -11.27 -3.32 -1.57
N ALA A 79 -11.69 -2.26 -2.27
CA ALA A 79 -10.85 -1.10 -2.53
C ALA A 79 -10.39 -0.40 -1.25
N ILE A 80 -11.28 -0.24 -0.26
CA ILE A 80 -10.93 0.34 1.05
C ILE A 80 -9.89 -0.53 1.78
N ARG A 81 -10.06 -1.85 1.75
CA ARG A 81 -9.11 -2.79 2.34
C ARG A 81 -7.74 -2.68 1.67
N ASP A 82 -7.72 -2.54 0.35
CA ASP A 82 -6.50 -2.37 -0.42
C ASP A 82 -5.80 -1.06 -0.05
N GLU A 83 -6.52 0.06 0.10
CA GLU A 83 -5.92 1.33 0.56
C GLU A 83 -5.30 1.23 1.96
N ILE A 84 -5.85 0.38 2.83
CA ILE A 84 -5.36 0.18 4.19
C ILE A 84 -4.17 -0.78 4.23
N ARG A 85 -4.22 -1.90 3.50
CA ARG A 85 -3.24 -2.99 3.59
C ARG A 85 -2.21 -2.99 2.47
N GLY A 86 -2.56 -2.48 1.29
CA GLY A 86 -1.71 -2.42 0.10
C GLY A 86 -0.82 -1.19 0.06
N ARG A 87 -1.19 -0.07 0.69
CA ARG A 87 -0.34 1.13 0.89
C ARG A 87 0.58 1.47 -0.31
N THR A 88 1.87 1.11 -0.26
CA THR A 88 2.85 1.44 -1.31
C THR A 88 2.72 0.61 -2.59
N LEU A 89 1.95 -0.48 -2.56
CA LEU A 89 1.57 -1.28 -3.73
C LEU A 89 0.52 -0.60 -4.62
N LEU A 90 0.02 0.59 -4.27
CA LEU A 90 -1.09 1.23 -4.97
C LEU A 90 -0.69 2.54 -5.66
N ASN A 91 -0.51 2.45 -6.98
CA ASN A 91 -0.66 3.59 -7.90
C ASN A 91 -2.01 3.50 -8.62
N ASP A 92 -2.32 4.49 -9.45
CA ASP A 92 -3.60 4.56 -10.16
C ASP A 92 -3.79 3.38 -11.14
N ALA A 93 -2.71 2.92 -11.77
CA ALA A 93 -2.75 1.75 -12.65
C ALA A 93 -3.09 0.47 -11.89
N VAL A 94 -2.46 0.21 -10.75
CA VAL A 94 -2.76 -0.95 -9.91
C VAL A 94 -4.20 -0.89 -9.41
N ARG A 95 -4.67 0.27 -8.92
CA ARG A 95 -6.07 0.45 -8.48
C ARG A 95 -7.05 0.09 -9.59
N GLU A 96 -6.82 0.59 -10.80
CA GLU A 96 -7.67 0.32 -11.96
C GLU A 96 -7.69 -1.18 -12.29
N GLN A 97 -6.51 -1.80 -12.44
CA GLN A 97 -6.43 -3.20 -12.85
C GLN A 97 -6.98 -4.16 -11.80
N VAL A 98 -6.79 -3.86 -10.51
CA VAL A 98 -7.39 -4.63 -9.41
C VAL A 98 -8.90 -4.52 -9.42
N MET A 99 -9.46 -3.32 -9.64
CA MET A 99 -10.91 -3.14 -9.75
C MET A 99 -11.48 -3.87 -10.97
N LEU A 100 -10.80 -3.82 -12.12
CA LEU A 100 -11.19 -4.58 -13.30
C LEU A 100 -11.13 -6.10 -13.04
N ALA A 101 -10.13 -6.59 -12.33
CA ALA A 101 -10.03 -8.01 -11.95
C ALA A 101 -11.18 -8.42 -11.02
N ARG A 102 -11.48 -7.63 -9.98
CA ARG A 102 -12.62 -7.88 -9.08
C ARG A 102 -13.95 -7.90 -9.82
N ARG A 103 -14.15 -7.01 -10.80
CA ARG A 103 -15.34 -7.01 -11.66
C ARG A 103 -15.45 -8.23 -12.57
N ARG A 104 -14.34 -8.91 -12.89
CA ARG A 104 -14.34 -10.22 -13.57
C ARG A 104 -14.64 -11.39 -12.64
N GLY A 105 -14.69 -11.17 -11.33
CA GLY A 105 -14.88 -12.20 -10.31
C GLY A 105 -13.60 -12.63 -9.59
N THR A 106 -12.44 -12.09 -9.96
CA THR A 106 -11.16 -12.42 -9.32
C THR A 106 -11.07 -11.85 -7.90
N VAL A 107 -10.67 -12.67 -6.93
CA VAL A 107 -10.38 -12.25 -5.56
C VAL A 107 -8.95 -11.71 -5.50
N VAL A 108 -8.77 -10.42 -5.21
CA VAL A 108 -7.44 -9.81 -5.11
C VAL A 108 -7.09 -9.47 -3.67
N THR A 109 -5.87 -9.82 -3.26
CA THR A 109 -5.29 -9.47 -1.96
C THR A 109 -3.94 -8.80 -2.16
N LEU A 110 -3.82 -7.56 -1.67
CA LEU A 110 -2.56 -6.80 -1.66
C LEU A 110 -2.02 -6.70 -0.24
N LEU A 111 -0.74 -7.01 -0.06
CA LEU A 111 -0.06 -7.03 1.24
C LEU A 111 1.25 -6.23 1.17
N ASP A 112 1.23 -5.04 1.76
CA ASP A 112 2.42 -4.21 1.90
C ASP A 112 2.98 -4.33 3.33
N GLU A 113 4.20 -4.86 3.40
CA GLU A 113 5.00 -5.05 4.61
C GLU A 113 6.18 -4.06 4.66
N GLY A 114 6.13 -2.97 3.89
CA GLY A 114 7.16 -1.93 3.82
C GLY A 114 8.35 -2.29 2.93
N GLY A 115 8.21 -3.34 2.11
CA GLY A 115 9.33 -3.89 1.34
C GLY A 115 9.90 -2.96 0.27
N ILE A 116 9.14 -1.95 -0.17
CA ILE A 116 9.54 -1.03 -1.26
C ILE A 116 9.60 0.44 -0.81
N ASP A 117 9.62 0.68 0.50
CA ASP A 117 9.67 2.02 1.10
C ASP A 117 10.97 2.76 0.74
N ASP A 118 12.05 2.02 0.44
CA ASP A 118 13.37 2.53 0.06
C ASP A 118 13.45 3.03 -1.40
N LEU A 119 12.51 2.61 -2.25
CA LEU A 119 12.51 3.00 -3.67
C LEU A 119 12.04 4.44 -3.85
N ASP A 120 12.74 5.19 -4.70
CA ASP A 120 12.26 6.49 -5.19
C ASP A 120 10.97 6.35 -6.02
N ASP A 121 10.22 7.43 -6.16
CA ASP A 121 8.91 7.43 -6.80
C ASP A 121 8.93 6.89 -8.24
N ALA A 122 9.94 7.24 -9.04
CA ALA A 122 10.02 6.80 -10.44
C ALA A 122 10.33 5.30 -10.54
N THR A 123 11.26 4.82 -9.72
CA THR A 123 11.61 3.40 -9.63
C THR A 123 10.43 2.58 -9.12
N ARG A 124 9.69 3.10 -8.13
CA ARG A 124 8.48 2.50 -7.60
C ARG A 124 7.40 2.39 -8.66
N ASP A 125 7.14 3.45 -9.42
CA ASP A 125 6.14 3.44 -10.50
C ASP A 125 6.45 2.36 -11.55
N VAL A 126 7.71 2.18 -11.93
CA VAL A 126 8.12 1.10 -12.87
C VAL A 126 7.79 -0.28 -12.30
N VAL A 127 7.99 -0.52 -11.01
CA VAL A 127 7.65 -1.77 -10.34
C VAL A 127 6.14 -1.97 -10.27
N LEU A 128 5.38 -0.93 -9.92
CA LEU A 128 3.92 -0.97 -9.83
C LEU A 128 3.24 -1.13 -11.19
N ASP A 129 3.77 -0.55 -12.25
CA ASP A 129 3.25 -0.73 -13.61
C ASP A 129 3.42 -2.18 -14.09
N ARG A 130 4.50 -2.85 -13.68
CA ARG A 130 4.67 -4.30 -13.91
C ARG A 130 3.65 -5.12 -13.13
N LEU A 131 3.36 -4.74 -11.88
CA LEU A 131 2.30 -5.36 -11.10
C LEU A 131 0.93 -5.18 -11.77
N ALA A 132 0.61 -3.96 -12.21
CA ALA A 132 -0.63 -3.66 -12.91
C ALA A 132 -0.76 -4.49 -14.20
N ALA A 133 0.33 -4.62 -14.97
CA ALA A 133 0.36 -5.48 -16.15
C ALA A 133 0.11 -6.95 -15.81
N ALA A 134 0.75 -7.48 -14.76
CA ALA A 134 0.53 -8.86 -14.32
C ALA A 134 -0.92 -9.13 -13.91
N VAL A 135 -1.54 -8.21 -13.16
CA VAL A 135 -2.96 -8.29 -12.75
C VAL A 135 -3.91 -8.20 -13.95
N ARG A 136 -3.56 -7.40 -14.96
CA ARG A 136 -4.34 -7.28 -16.19
C ARG A 136 -4.32 -8.57 -17.02
N ASP A 137 -3.15 -9.17 -17.15
CA ASP A 137 -2.91 -10.25 -18.11
C ASP A 137 -3.29 -11.64 -17.56
N THR A 138 -3.36 -11.78 -16.24
CA THR A 138 -3.77 -13.04 -15.58
C THR A 138 -5.28 -13.31 -15.64
N ARG A 139 -5.63 -14.60 -15.65
CA ARG A 139 -7.01 -15.11 -15.55
C ARG A 139 -7.28 -15.92 -14.29
N ALA A 140 -6.35 -15.90 -13.35
CA ALA A 140 -6.51 -16.57 -12.06
C ALA A 140 -7.79 -16.11 -11.33
N ASP A 141 -8.43 -17.03 -10.62
CA ASP A 141 -9.59 -16.76 -9.78
C ASP A 141 -9.22 -15.97 -8.53
N LYS A 142 -7.96 -16.10 -8.09
CA LYS A 142 -7.42 -15.39 -6.93
C LYS A 142 -6.02 -14.88 -7.23
N ILE A 143 -5.73 -13.64 -6.82
CA ILE A 143 -4.42 -13.00 -6.96
C ILE A 143 -3.96 -12.52 -5.60
N ILE A 144 -2.73 -12.87 -5.24
CA ILE A 144 -2.06 -12.39 -4.03
C ILE A 144 -0.79 -11.68 -4.47
N ALA A 145 -0.70 -10.38 -4.21
CA ALA A 145 0.52 -9.61 -4.42
C ALA A 145 1.09 -9.12 -3.09
N ARG A 146 2.38 -9.35 -2.87
CA ARG A 146 3.04 -9.02 -1.60
C ARG A 146 4.39 -8.36 -1.84
N THR A 147 4.67 -7.28 -1.11
CA THR A 147 6.03 -6.72 -1.06
C THR A 147 6.99 -7.68 -0.38
N VAL A 148 8.17 -7.85 -0.95
CA VAL A 148 9.25 -8.64 -0.34
C VAL A 148 10.09 -7.72 0.55
N PRO A 149 10.50 -8.14 1.76
CA PRO A 149 11.33 -7.33 2.65
C PRO A 149 12.58 -6.74 1.99
N GLU A 150 13.05 -5.62 2.54
CA GLU A 150 14.28 -4.96 2.12
C GLU A 150 15.48 -5.92 2.12
N GLY A 151 16.38 -5.78 1.14
CA GLY A 151 17.57 -6.61 0.98
C GLY A 151 17.42 -7.83 0.07
N SER A 152 16.23 -8.10 -0.47
CA SER A 152 16.02 -9.07 -1.55
C SER A 152 16.20 -8.44 -2.93
N ASP A 153 16.68 -9.21 -3.92
CA ASP A 153 16.67 -8.81 -5.34
C ASP A 153 15.24 -8.68 -5.92
N THR A 154 14.22 -9.19 -5.21
CA THR A 154 12.82 -9.13 -5.59
C THR A 154 12.10 -8.03 -4.81
N ALA A 155 11.26 -7.25 -5.48
CA ALA A 155 10.45 -6.19 -4.90
C ALA A 155 9.06 -6.70 -4.49
N ILE A 156 8.41 -7.44 -5.39
CA ILE A 156 7.03 -7.91 -5.23
C ILE A 156 6.94 -9.35 -5.73
N THR A 157 6.26 -10.22 -4.98
CA THR A 157 5.79 -11.51 -5.50
C THR A 157 4.30 -11.42 -5.85
N VAL A 158 3.92 -12.05 -6.95
CA VAL A 158 2.54 -12.16 -7.40
C VAL A 158 2.24 -13.64 -7.62
N VAL A 159 1.26 -14.13 -6.90
CA VAL A 159 0.75 -15.50 -7.01
C VAL A 159 -0.68 -15.44 -7.52
N GLY A 160 -0.96 -16.11 -8.64
CA GLY A 160 -2.30 -16.34 -9.15
C GLY A 160 -2.70 -17.79 -8.92
N LEU A 161 -3.90 -18.00 -8.40
CA LEU A 161 -4.48 -19.32 -8.11
C LEU A 161 -5.78 -19.49 -8.89
N SER A 162 -5.99 -20.66 -9.49
CA SER A 162 -7.28 -21.08 -10.05
C SER A 162 -7.91 -22.14 -9.14
N VAL A 163 -9.24 -22.12 -9.05
CA VAL A 163 -9.97 -23.15 -8.34
C VAL A 163 -10.03 -24.38 -9.24
N ALA A 164 -9.43 -25.51 -8.80
CA ALA A 164 -9.55 -26.75 -9.55
C ALA A 164 -11.03 -27.14 -9.71
N GLY A 165 -11.46 -27.33 -10.95
CA GLY A 165 -12.87 -27.55 -11.26
C GLY A 165 -13.32 -28.98 -10.99
N ASP A 166 -13.80 -29.29 -9.78
CA ASP A 166 -14.61 -30.49 -9.54
C ASP A 166 -15.63 -30.39 -8.38
N GLY A 167 -16.47 -29.35 -8.36
CA GLY A 167 -17.92 -29.48 -8.09
C GLY A 167 -18.43 -30.24 -6.85
N SER A 168 -17.65 -30.43 -5.78
CA SER A 168 -18.09 -31.16 -4.59
C SER A 168 -17.49 -30.60 -3.31
N ALA A 169 -18.31 -29.80 -2.62
CA ALA A 169 -18.32 -29.57 -1.18
C ALA A 169 -17.15 -28.78 -0.55
N SER A 170 -17.45 -27.55 -0.12
CA SER A 170 -17.20 -27.18 1.28
C SER A 170 -18.06 -26.00 1.73
N LEU A 171 -19.12 -26.30 2.48
CA LEU A 171 -19.89 -25.32 3.28
C LEU A 171 -19.28 -25.16 4.69
N LEU A 172 -18.09 -25.70 4.93
CA LEU A 172 -17.43 -25.69 6.24
C LEU A 172 -15.91 -25.60 6.06
N GLY A 173 -15.42 -24.37 5.81
CA GLY A 173 -14.03 -23.95 6.01
C GLY A 173 -12.94 -25.01 5.85
N SER A 174 -12.80 -25.58 4.64
CA SER A 174 -11.64 -26.40 4.28
C SER A 174 -10.71 -25.63 3.37
N ASP A 175 -9.43 -25.68 3.72
CA ASP A 175 -8.27 -24.95 3.23
C ASP A 175 -8.08 -24.94 1.71
N ASP A 176 -7.24 -23.99 1.27
CA ASP A 176 -6.62 -23.73 -0.03
C ASP A 176 -5.93 -24.95 -0.71
N LEU A 177 -6.41 -26.19 -0.50
CA LEU A 177 -5.75 -27.44 -0.88
C LEU A 177 -5.99 -27.86 -2.34
N ASP A 178 -6.96 -27.25 -3.02
CA ASP A 178 -7.30 -27.52 -4.42
C ASP A 178 -7.02 -26.32 -5.35
N ASP A 179 -6.36 -25.27 -4.83
CA ASP A 179 -5.95 -24.10 -5.61
C ASP A 179 -4.70 -24.44 -6.45
N GLU A 180 -4.81 -24.44 -7.79
CA GLU A 180 -3.68 -24.64 -8.70
C GLU A 180 -2.96 -23.30 -8.95
N VAL A 181 -1.63 -23.30 -8.93
CA VAL A 181 -0.84 -22.08 -9.18
C VAL A 181 -0.75 -21.80 -10.68
N ASP A 182 -1.61 -20.90 -11.15
CA ASP A 182 -1.63 -20.42 -12.54
C ASP A 182 -0.52 -19.42 -12.85
N LEU A 183 -0.13 -18.62 -11.86
CA LEU A 183 0.85 -17.56 -12.03
C LEU A 183 1.79 -17.54 -10.83
N TRP A 184 3.09 -17.62 -11.11
CA TRP A 184 4.16 -17.25 -10.20
C TRP A 184 5.02 -16.18 -10.87
N LEU A 185 5.01 -14.96 -10.34
CA LEU A 185 5.79 -13.85 -10.85
C LEU A 185 6.54 -13.16 -9.73
N GLU A 186 7.84 -12.97 -9.94
CA GLU A 186 8.70 -12.13 -9.11
C GLU A 186 9.04 -10.87 -9.90
N ILE A 187 8.63 -9.71 -9.38
CA ILE A 187 8.98 -8.42 -9.96
C ILE A 187 10.30 -7.99 -9.31
N PRO A 188 11.41 -7.91 -10.07
CA PRO A 188 12.72 -7.62 -9.51
C PRO A 188 12.80 -6.16 -9.06
N ARG A 189 13.65 -5.90 -8.07
CA ARG A 189 14.10 -4.56 -7.75
C ARG A 189 14.93 -4.03 -8.93
N PRO A 190 14.59 -2.85 -9.49
CA PRO A 190 15.44 -2.22 -10.48
C PRO A 190 16.81 -1.93 -9.86
N ARG A 191 17.89 -2.34 -10.54
CA ARG A 191 19.24 -1.96 -10.12
C ARG A 191 19.44 -0.48 -10.46
N THR A 192 19.75 0.30 -9.43
CA THR A 192 20.11 1.73 -9.54
C THR A 192 21.36 1.93 -10.39
#